data_AF-L0GY22-F1
#
_entry.id   AF-L0GY22-F1
#
_cell.length_a   1.000
_cell.length_b   1.000
_cell.length_c   1.000
_cell.angle_alpha   90.00
_cell.angle_beta   90.00
_cell.angle_gamma   90.00
#
_symmetry.space_group_name_H-M   'P 1'
#
loop_
_entity.id
_entity.type
_entity.pdbx_description
1 polymer ?
#
loop_
_entity_poly.entity_id
_entity_poly.type
_entity_poly.pdbx_seq_one_letter_code
_entity_poly.pdbx_strand_id
1 'polypeptide(L)'
;MRSKPHHQRANLDIPRFLVVAALLVATPVLMGGCASGALQESSGVGLSTSTTPRWHVIEQGATGRGGVVDVTQGPPDGEASTVEGFVAARCRSAPAGSEAERLRALVADLYAAGVDPAIATEALITNRCDVLASVVREMVSQGGPEVVDPVADRALALSGPEMEPVIAAAALVGLEEPAGEADPSQWHQTYGMAYFSTRAGEAPLDIAGEAGALYREAMPGYGIYTFLLQGDPGALPGGDRSRYEELLRVIDSYVLAPDDPTDVASFSSHAFLVAVEPRRTDARVGVDPGTPASDELAAAMRSDFAAYLGAGDHQALARALRGDAGPFLVSSLEPRLVPVGGDGPRLLVDLSDVGVEYLYAVVDAYDRPIAEGPQDTAEGFAAIARRLKAVFPSRTGRGLVAAPHDWVTLLESGTTSNQAGARGLTKESAATEVAAPPPVPWPAGAVVSS
;
A
#
# COMPACT_ATOMS: atom_id res chain seq x y z
N MET A 1 -52.25 46.13 20.32
CA MET A 1 -53.18 45.64 21.36
C MET A 1 -54.03 44.54 20.76
N ARG A 2 -54.05 43.34 21.37
CA ARG A 2 -55.12 42.29 21.43
C ARG A 2 -55.79 41.87 20.09
N SER A 3 -56.01 40.61 19.72
CA SER A 3 -56.12 39.33 20.42
C SER A 3 -56.10 38.20 19.36
N LYS A 4 -55.57 37.02 19.73
CA LYS A 4 -55.81 35.68 19.11
C LYS A 4 -57.29 35.23 19.35
N PRO A 5 -57.77 34.00 19.01
CA PRO A 5 -57.24 32.86 18.20
C PRO A 5 -58.27 32.22 17.22
N HIS A 6 -57.86 31.26 16.35
CA HIS A 6 -58.51 29.94 16.28
C HIS A 6 -57.74 28.91 15.42
N HIS A 7 -57.83 27.67 15.89
CA HIS A 7 -57.26 26.38 15.47
C HIS A 7 -57.47 25.94 14.01
N GLN A 8 -56.51 25.16 13.46
CA GLN A 8 -56.71 23.72 13.22
C GLN A 8 -55.39 22.99 12.92
N ARG A 9 -55.22 21.85 13.60
CA ARG A 9 -54.15 20.84 13.43
C ARG A 9 -54.64 19.78 12.43
N ALA A 10 -53.72 19.21 11.65
CA ALA A 10 -53.87 17.87 11.09
C ALA A 10 -52.59 17.08 11.39
N ASN A 11 -52.71 16.17 12.36
CA ASN A 11 -51.81 15.04 12.58
C ASN A 11 -52.30 13.90 11.69
N LEU A 12 -51.39 13.17 11.06
CA LEU A 12 -51.66 11.86 10.49
C LEU A 12 -50.87 10.82 11.29
N ASP A 13 -51.62 10.07 12.09
CA ASP A 13 -51.26 8.83 12.75
C ASP A 13 -51.14 7.70 11.71
N ILE A 14 -50.11 6.85 11.83
CA ILE A 14 -50.09 5.52 11.23
C ILE A 14 -49.79 4.50 12.36
N PRO A 15 -50.62 3.45 12.53
CA PRO A 15 -50.65 2.66 13.75
C PRO A 15 -49.61 1.53 13.81
N ARG A 16 -49.22 1.24 15.05
CA ARG A 16 -48.53 0.04 15.51
C ARG A 16 -49.45 -1.18 15.37
N PHE A 17 -48.95 -2.26 14.77
CA PHE A 17 -49.49 -3.60 15.00
C PHE A 17 -48.44 -4.48 15.68
N LEU A 18 -48.92 -5.12 16.74
CA LEU A 18 -48.25 -5.95 17.71
C LEU A 18 -48.80 -7.35 17.46
N VAL A 19 -47.96 -8.31 17.07
CA VAL A 19 -48.36 -9.72 16.99
C VAL A 19 -47.46 -10.53 17.89
N VAL A 20 -48.04 -10.92 19.03
CA VAL A 20 -47.60 -11.98 19.93
C VAL A 20 -48.04 -13.30 19.32
N ALA A 21 -47.11 -14.25 19.17
CA ALA A 21 -47.45 -15.66 19.04
C ALA A 21 -46.40 -16.49 19.79
N ALA A 22 -46.82 -16.99 20.94
CA ALA A 22 -46.17 -18.05 21.69
C ALA A 22 -46.51 -19.40 21.05
N LEU A 23 -45.54 -20.30 20.92
CA LEU A 23 -45.83 -21.74 20.85
C LEU A 23 -44.72 -22.54 21.55
N LEU A 24 -45.09 -23.04 22.74
CA LEU A 24 -44.54 -24.22 23.40
C LEU A 24 -44.98 -25.47 22.62
N VAL A 25 -44.14 -26.52 22.59
CA VAL A 25 -44.48 -27.92 22.97
C VAL A 25 -43.45 -28.94 22.41
N ALA A 26 -43.06 -29.85 23.31
CA ALA A 26 -42.61 -31.24 23.15
C ALA A 26 -41.19 -31.59 22.65
N THR A 27 -40.37 -31.98 23.63
CA THR A 27 -39.39 -33.08 23.56
C THR A 27 -40.02 -34.41 23.11
N PRO A 28 -39.20 -35.31 22.55
CA PRO A 28 -39.18 -36.66 23.11
C PRO A 28 -37.76 -37.14 23.46
N VAL A 29 -37.70 -37.71 24.66
CA VAL A 29 -36.70 -38.64 25.16
C VAL A 29 -36.83 -39.95 24.38
N LEU A 30 -35.73 -40.48 23.85
CA LEU A 30 -35.61 -41.90 23.53
C LEU A 30 -34.32 -42.45 24.15
N MET A 31 -34.52 -43.18 25.25
CA MET A 31 -33.62 -44.21 25.75
C MET A 31 -33.85 -45.52 24.97
N GLY A 32 -32.76 -46.29 24.79
CA GLY A 32 -32.78 -47.69 24.36
C GLY A 32 -31.84 -47.92 23.18
N GLY A 33 -30.89 -48.86 23.17
CA GLY A 33 -30.55 -49.90 24.13
C GLY A 33 -29.28 -50.62 23.65
N CYS A 34 -28.67 -51.37 24.56
CA CYS A 34 -27.53 -52.24 24.30
C CYS A 34 -27.88 -53.35 23.30
N ALA A 35 -26.99 -53.62 22.35
CA ALA A 35 -26.91 -54.91 21.68
C ALA A 35 -25.46 -55.21 21.30
N SER A 36 -24.85 -56.11 22.07
CA SER A 36 -23.67 -56.87 21.67
C SER A 36 -24.03 -57.77 20.49
N GLY A 37 -23.20 -57.76 19.44
CA GLY A 37 -23.32 -58.65 18.30
C GLY A 37 -21.93 -59.00 17.78
N ALA A 38 -21.53 -60.24 18.00
CA ALA A 38 -20.26 -60.83 17.65
C ALA A 38 -20.20 -61.26 16.18
N LEU A 39 -18.98 -61.27 15.63
CA LEU A 39 -18.45 -62.13 14.57
C LEU A 39 -19.18 -62.17 13.22
N GLN A 40 -18.51 -61.65 12.18
CA GLN A 40 -18.46 -62.39 10.92
C GLN A 40 -17.12 -62.18 10.20
N GLU A 41 -16.29 -63.22 10.24
CA GLU A 41 -15.24 -63.48 9.26
C GLU A 41 -15.86 -63.49 7.85
N SER A 42 -15.27 -62.77 6.91
CA SER A 42 -15.32 -63.16 5.51
C SER A 42 -13.91 -63.16 4.95
N SER A 43 -13.48 -64.35 4.58
CA SER A 43 -12.22 -64.63 3.91
C SER A 43 -12.33 -64.29 2.42
N GLY A 44 -11.27 -63.71 1.89
CA GLY A 44 -10.70 -64.09 0.59
C GLY A 44 -11.46 -63.69 -0.67
N VAL A 45 -11.07 -62.55 -1.24
CA VAL A 45 -11.04 -62.36 -2.70
C VAL A 45 -9.68 -61.78 -3.07
N GLY A 46 -8.90 -62.54 -3.82
CA GLY A 46 -7.61 -62.12 -4.36
C GLY A 46 -7.77 -61.26 -5.61
N LEU A 47 -6.96 -60.21 -5.71
CA LEU A 47 -6.63 -59.46 -6.93
C LEU A 47 -5.17 -59.06 -6.76
N SER A 48 -4.23 -59.71 -7.44
CA SER A 48 -3.80 -59.43 -8.82
C SER A 48 -3.16 -58.05 -8.97
N THR A 49 -1.93 -58.12 -9.47
CA THR A 49 -0.88 -57.13 -9.69
C THR A 49 -1.28 -55.83 -10.40
N SER A 50 -0.49 -54.80 -10.12
CA SER A 50 -0.03 -53.76 -11.07
C SER A 50 -1.10 -52.80 -11.62
N THR A 51 -1.09 -51.55 -11.15
CA THR A 51 -1.23 -50.35 -12.01
C THR A 51 -0.66 -49.14 -11.26
N THR A 52 0.52 -48.67 -11.67
CA THR A 52 1.02 -47.32 -11.38
C THR A 52 0.22 -46.29 -12.20
N PRO A 53 -0.18 -45.14 -11.64
CA PRO A 53 -0.67 -44.05 -12.47
C PRO A 53 0.50 -43.43 -13.23
N ARG A 54 0.43 -43.50 -14.55
CA ARG A 54 1.42 -42.96 -15.49
C ARG A 54 0.81 -41.70 -16.08
N TRP A 55 1.27 -40.53 -15.65
CA TRP A 55 0.84 -39.25 -16.23
C TRP A 55 1.54 -39.06 -17.59
N HIS A 56 0.74 -38.90 -18.64
CA HIS A 56 1.23 -38.55 -19.98
C HIS A 56 1.40 -37.04 -20.06
N VAL A 57 2.65 -36.61 -20.21
CA VAL A 57 3.01 -35.26 -20.65
C VAL A 57 2.61 -35.12 -22.12
N ILE A 58 1.79 -34.13 -22.45
CA ILE A 58 1.63 -33.66 -23.82
C ILE A 58 2.74 -32.64 -24.05
N GLU A 59 3.75 -33.02 -24.82
CA GLU A 59 4.74 -32.08 -25.35
C GLU A 59 4.04 -31.10 -26.29
N GLN A 60 3.90 -29.84 -25.88
CA GLN A 60 3.83 -28.73 -26.81
C GLN A 60 5.20 -28.06 -26.85
N GLY A 61 5.91 -28.29 -27.95
CA GLY A 61 7.15 -27.62 -28.25
C GLY A 61 6.91 -26.13 -28.49
N ALA A 62 7.35 -25.30 -27.55
CA ALA A 62 7.68 -23.91 -27.78
C ALA A 62 9.21 -23.77 -27.74
N THR A 63 9.83 -23.75 -28.91
CA THR A 63 11.24 -23.39 -29.07
C THR A 63 11.40 -21.89 -28.83
N GLY A 64 11.61 -21.48 -27.58
CA GLY A 64 12.05 -20.14 -27.20
C GLY A 64 13.48 -20.21 -26.66
N ARG A 65 14.44 -19.64 -27.39
CA ARG A 65 15.84 -19.53 -26.96
C ARG A 65 15.94 -18.76 -25.63
N GLY A 66 16.47 -19.41 -24.60
CA GLY A 66 16.93 -18.74 -23.38
C GLY A 66 18.11 -17.81 -23.68
N GLY A 67 17.93 -16.52 -23.40
CA GLY A 67 19.03 -15.57 -23.25
C GLY A 67 19.50 -15.61 -21.80
N VAL A 68 20.73 -16.06 -21.59
CA VAL A 68 21.42 -15.93 -20.30
C VAL A 68 21.76 -14.45 -20.12
N VAL A 69 21.11 -13.79 -19.16
CA VAL A 69 21.53 -12.46 -18.71
C VAL A 69 22.57 -12.67 -17.61
N ASP A 70 23.82 -12.32 -17.93
CA ASP A 70 24.93 -12.28 -16.99
C ASP A 70 24.77 -11.05 -16.09
N VAL A 71 24.41 -11.28 -14.84
CA VAL A 71 24.33 -10.26 -13.79
C VAL A 71 25.53 -10.46 -12.87
N THR A 72 26.66 -9.87 -13.24
CA THR A 72 27.80 -9.72 -12.35
C THR A 72 28.33 -8.28 -12.42
N GLN A 73 27.84 -7.42 -11.52
CA GLN A 73 28.62 -6.48 -10.66
C GLN A 73 27.77 -5.32 -10.10
N GLY A 74 27.65 -5.25 -8.77
CA GLY A 74 27.14 -4.13 -7.97
C GLY A 74 27.57 -4.28 -6.48
N PRO A 75 27.71 -3.18 -5.70
CA PRO A 75 28.68 -3.00 -4.60
C PRO A 75 28.18 -3.40 -3.18
N PRO A 76 29.02 -3.35 -2.12
CA PRO A 76 28.76 -4.03 -0.86
C PRO A 76 27.93 -3.17 0.09
N ASP A 77 26.65 -3.49 0.17
CA ASP A 77 25.79 -3.59 1.37
C ASP A 77 24.49 -4.34 0.97
N GLY A 78 24.64 -5.32 0.07
CA GLY A 78 23.66 -5.68 -0.97
C GLY A 78 22.73 -6.87 -0.70
N GLU A 79 22.57 -7.35 0.53
CA GLU A 79 21.71 -8.52 0.78
C GLU A 79 20.22 -8.17 0.73
N ALA A 80 19.78 -7.03 1.28
CA ALA A 80 18.34 -6.69 1.36
C ALA A 80 17.66 -6.40 0.01
N SER A 81 18.44 -6.24 -1.07
CA SER A 81 17.92 -5.95 -2.41
C SER A 81 17.42 -7.19 -3.17
N THR A 82 17.74 -8.40 -2.69
CA THR A 82 17.23 -9.65 -3.26
C THR A 82 16.01 -10.15 -2.47
N VAL A 83 15.14 -10.93 -3.12
CA VAL A 83 14.01 -11.60 -2.45
C VAL A 83 14.51 -12.42 -1.24
N GLU A 84 15.65 -13.10 -1.39
CA GLU A 84 16.27 -13.88 -0.31
C GLU A 84 16.65 -13.04 0.89
N GLY A 85 17.33 -11.90 0.69
CA GLY A 85 17.72 -11.05 1.81
C GLY A 85 16.55 -10.29 2.43
N PHE A 86 15.54 -9.92 1.63
CA PHE A 86 14.27 -9.41 2.14
C PHE A 86 13.58 -10.43 3.07
N VAL A 87 13.41 -11.68 2.62
CA VAL A 87 12.83 -12.77 3.40
C VAL A 87 13.68 -13.06 4.64
N ALA A 88 15.00 -13.16 4.51
CA ALA A 88 15.93 -13.38 5.62
C ALA A 88 15.83 -12.30 6.70
N ALA A 89 15.68 -11.04 6.29
CA ALA A 89 15.51 -9.92 7.22
C ALA A 89 14.17 -10.04 7.97
N ARG A 90 13.07 -10.27 7.24
CA ARG A 90 11.72 -10.38 7.84
C ARG A 90 11.54 -11.59 8.75
N CYS A 91 12.12 -12.73 8.40
CA CYS A 91 12.04 -13.93 9.24
C CYS A 91 12.84 -13.79 10.53
N ARG A 92 13.91 -12.96 10.53
CA ARG A 92 14.73 -12.68 11.72
C ARG A 92 14.16 -11.56 12.59
N SER A 93 13.49 -10.56 11.99
CA SER A 93 12.81 -9.52 12.74
C SER A 93 11.58 -10.10 13.43
N ALA A 94 11.60 -10.18 14.76
CA ALA A 94 10.46 -10.64 15.54
C ALA A 94 9.55 -9.46 15.93
N PRO A 95 8.39 -9.27 15.28
CA PRO A 95 7.30 -8.51 15.88
C PRO A 95 6.66 -9.32 17.02
N ALA A 96 5.88 -8.67 17.88
CA ALA A 96 5.24 -9.27 19.07
C ALA A 96 4.07 -10.24 18.77
N GLY A 97 4.03 -10.85 17.58
CA GLY A 97 2.96 -11.74 17.12
C GLY A 97 3.32 -13.23 17.12
N SER A 98 2.35 -14.08 16.77
CA SER A 98 2.58 -15.51 16.58
C SER A 98 3.40 -15.80 15.31
N GLU A 99 4.16 -16.90 15.30
CA GLU A 99 4.96 -17.28 14.11
C GLU A 99 4.10 -17.47 12.85
N ALA A 100 2.87 -17.96 13.03
CA ALA A 100 1.91 -18.14 11.95
C ALA A 100 1.41 -16.81 11.37
N GLU A 101 1.13 -15.79 12.19
CA GLU A 101 0.75 -14.45 11.71
C GLU A 101 1.90 -13.80 10.95
N ARG A 102 3.14 -14.00 11.43
CA ARG A 102 4.34 -13.51 10.75
C ARG A 102 4.52 -14.17 9.39
N LEU A 103 4.41 -15.50 9.30
CA LEU A 103 4.50 -16.22 8.03
C LEU A 103 3.39 -15.78 7.07
N ARG A 104 2.15 -15.64 7.55
CA ARG A 104 1.02 -15.14 6.77
C ARG A 104 1.27 -13.76 6.18
N ALA A 105 1.68 -12.81 7.01
CA ALA A 105 1.98 -11.45 6.56
C ALA A 105 3.12 -11.44 5.54
N LEU A 106 4.17 -12.25 5.77
CA LEU A 106 5.30 -12.33 4.85
C LEU A 106 4.92 -12.97 3.50
N VAL A 107 4.10 -14.01 3.49
CA VAL A 107 3.59 -14.63 2.25
C VAL A 107 2.71 -13.62 1.48
N ALA A 108 1.88 -12.84 2.18
CA ALA A 108 1.07 -11.78 1.59
C ALA A 108 1.95 -10.69 0.94
N ASP A 109 2.98 -10.23 1.65
CA ASP A 109 3.97 -9.26 1.15
C ASP A 109 4.65 -9.78 -0.14
N LEU A 110 5.03 -11.07 -0.18
CA LEU A 110 5.68 -11.68 -1.34
C LEU A 110 4.75 -11.76 -2.56
N TYR A 111 3.49 -12.18 -2.36
CA TYR A 111 2.51 -12.21 -3.44
C TYR A 111 2.19 -10.81 -3.97
N ALA A 112 2.04 -9.84 -3.07
CA ALA A 112 1.72 -8.48 -3.47
C ALA A 112 2.89 -7.77 -4.17
N ALA A 113 4.13 -8.16 -3.86
CA ALA A 113 5.32 -7.77 -4.60
C ALA A 113 5.47 -8.52 -5.96
N GLY A 114 4.51 -9.37 -6.34
CA GLY A 114 4.53 -10.12 -7.59
C GLY A 114 5.65 -11.17 -7.66
N VAL A 115 6.15 -11.64 -6.52
CA VAL A 115 7.21 -12.65 -6.48
C VAL A 115 6.65 -13.99 -6.95
N ASP A 116 7.36 -14.64 -7.88
CA ASP A 116 7.00 -15.98 -8.35
C ASP A 116 6.86 -16.98 -7.18
N PRO A 117 5.78 -17.79 -7.12
CA PRO A 117 5.51 -18.67 -5.98
C PRO A 117 6.62 -19.69 -5.69
N ALA A 118 7.34 -20.18 -6.72
CA ALA A 118 8.46 -21.08 -6.52
C ALA A 118 9.64 -20.33 -5.89
N ILE A 119 9.97 -19.13 -6.37
CA ILE A 119 11.04 -18.30 -5.80
C ILE A 119 10.72 -17.93 -4.34
N ALA A 120 9.49 -17.51 -4.04
CA ALA A 120 9.03 -17.22 -2.69
C ALA A 120 9.16 -18.45 -1.76
N THR A 121 8.71 -19.62 -2.23
CA THR A 121 8.81 -20.88 -1.47
C THR A 121 10.26 -21.24 -1.15
N GLU A 122 11.16 -21.10 -2.12
CA GLU A 122 12.59 -21.34 -1.93
C GLU A 122 13.20 -20.40 -0.88
N ALA A 123 12.90 -19.11 -0.98
CA ALA A 123 13.39 -18.11 -0.04
C ALA A 123 12.89 -18.40 1.40
N LEU A 124 11.62 -18.75 1.56
CA LEU A 124 11.02 -19.05 2.87
C LEU A 124 11.60 -20.32 3.52
N ILE A 125 11.76 -21.40 2.74
CA ILE A 125 12.32 -22.67 3.22
C ILE A 125 13.80 -22.50 3.57
N THR A 126 14.58 -21.88 2.69
CA THR A 126 16.03 -21.72 2.87
C THR A 126 16.36 -20.85 4.07
N ASN A 127 15.57 -19.80 4.31
CA ASN A 127 15.72 -18.93 5.48
C ASN A 127 15.03 -19.44 6.76
N ARG A 128 14.41 -20.64 6.70
CA ARG A 128 13.77 -21.30 7.85
C ARG A 128 12.75 -20.41 8.56
N CYS A 129 11.91 -19.73 7.79
CA CYS A 129 10.90 -18.82 8.31
C CYS A 129 9.84 -19.54 9.16
N ASP A 130 9.60 -20.82 8.87
CA ASP A 130 8.78 -21.77 9.63
C ASP A 130 9.16 -23.21 9.21
N VAL A 131 8.44 -24.23 9.69
CA VAL A 131 8.54 -25.61 9.21
C VAL A 131 7.97 -25.75 7.80
N LEU A 132 8.53 -26.69 7.03
CA LEU A 132 8.16 -26.95 5.62
C LEU A 132 6.65 -27.01 5.39
N ALA A 133 5.92 -27.75 6.23
CA ALA A 133 4.48 -27.90 6.11
C ALA A 133 3.72 -26.57 6.30
N SER A 134 4.16 -25.72 7.23
CA SER A 134 3.56 -24.39 7.45
C SER A 134 3.77 -23.49 6.23
N VAL A 135 4.99 -23.48 5.67
CA VAL A 135 5.32 -22.69 4.48
C VAL A 135 4.48 -23.11 3.29
N VAL A 136 4.45 -24.40 2.96
CA VAL A 136 3.67 -24.92 1.81
C VAL A 136 2.18 -24.63 2.01
N ARG A 137 1.63 -24.90 3.20
CA ARG A 137 0.23 -24.64 3.50
C ARG A 137 -0.14 -23.17 3.33
N GLU A 138 0.65 -22.25 3.87
CA GLU A 138 0.37 -20.82 3.82
C GLU A 138 0.55 -20.24 2.40
N MET A 139 1.58 -20.70 1.66
CA MET A 139 1.75 -20.33 0.25
C MET A 139 0.54 -20.74 -0.59
N VAL A 140 0.04 -21.96 -0.41
CA VAL A 140 -1.11 -22.49 -1.15
C VAL A 140 -2.44 -21.89 -0.69
N SER A 141 -2.62 -21.63 0.61
CA SER A 141 -3.87 -21.02 1.10
C SER A 141 -4.10 -19.61 0.57
N GLN A 142 -3.03 -18.82 0.40
CA GLN A 142 -3.11 -17.46 -0.14
C GLN A 142 -3.10 -17.42 -1.67
N GLY A 143 -2.29 -18.27 -2.31
CA GLY A 143 -2.15 -18.27 -3.77
C GLY A 143 -3.20 -19.10 -4.51
N GLY A 144 -3.98 -19.94 -3.81
CA GLY A 144 -5.04 -20.74 -4.42
C GLY A 144 -4.54 -21.97 -5.21
N PRO A 145 -5.43 -22.61 -6.01
CA PRO A 145 -5.10 -23.82 -6.77
C PRO A 145 -4.01 -23.61 -7.83
N GLU A 146 -3.85 -22.39 -8.36
CA GLU A 146 -2.89 -22.05 -9.40
C GLU A 146 -1.43 -22.11 -8.95
N VAL A 147 -1.15 -21.97 -7.64
CA VAL A 147 0.23 -21.99 -7.12
C VAL A 147 0.66 -23.36 -6.59
N VAL A 148 -0.23 -24.35 -6.55
CA VAL A 148 0.05 -25.67 -5.95
C VAL A 148 1.26 -26.33 -6.59
N ASP A 149 1.26 -26.45 -7.91
CA ASP A 149 2.34 -27.10 -8.66
C ASP A 149 3.70 -26.40 -8.47
N PRO A 150 3.85 -25.07 -8.71
CA PRO A 150 5.14 -24.40 -8.54
C PRO A 150 5.65 -24.42 -7.08
N VAL A 151 4.75 -24.33 -6.08
CA VAL A 151 5.11 -24.42 -4.66
C VAL A 151 5.55 -25.84 -4.31
N ALA A 152 4.77 -26.86 -4.69
CA ALA A 152 5.05 -28.26 -4.35
C ALA A 152 6.33 -28.77 -5.02
N ASP A 153 6.52 -28.49 -6.31
CA ASP A 153 7.70 -28.91 -7.06
C ASP A 153 8.97 -28.30 -6.48
N ARG A 154 8.94 -27.00 -6.13
CA ARG A 154 10.10 -26.34 -5.53
C ARG A 154 10.39 -26.85 -4.13
N ALA A 155 9.35 -27.01 -3.30
CA ALA A 155 9.49 -27.57 -1.96
C ALA A 155 10.10 -28.98 -1.98
N LEU A 156 9.69 -29.81 -2.95
CA LEU A 156 10.20 -31.17 -3.16
C LEU A 156 11.65 -31.16 -3.63
N ALA A 157 11.99 -30.26 -4.56
CA ALA A 157 13.37 -30.10 -5.04
C ALA A 157 14.35 -29.72 -3.92
N LEU A 158 13.91 -28.92 -2.95
CA LEU A 158 14.73 -28.49 -1.81
C LEU A 158 14.77 -29.51 -0.66
N SER A 159 13.68 -30.24 -0.44
CA SER A 159 13.51 -31.08 0.76
C SER A 159 13.69 -32.58 0.51
N GLY A 160 13.72 -33.01 -0.76
CA GLY A 160 13.86 -34.42 -1.15
C GLY A 160 12.54 -35.17 -1.33
N PRO A 161 12.55 -36.28 -2.10
CA PRO A 161 11.35 -37.05 -2.44
C PRO A 161 10.63 -37.67 -1.24
N GLU A 162 11.33 -37.92 -0.13
CA GLU A 162 10.76 -38.46 1.11
C GLU A 162 9.76 -37.51 1.78
N MET A 163 9.81 -36.21 1.45
CA MET A 163 8.93 -35.19 2.00
C MET A 163 7.64 -35.01 1.19
N GLU A 164 7.50 -35.67 0.05
CA GLU A 164 6.30 -35.64 -0.81
C GLU A 164 4.97 -35.79 -0.03
N PRO A 165 4.78 -36.78 0.88
CA PRO A 165 3.52 -36.91 1.60
C PRO A 165 3.23 -35.72 2.54
N VAL A 166 4.27 -35.09 3.09
CA VAL A 166 4.11 -33.91 3.96
C VAL A 166 3.73 -32.68 3.13
N ILE A 167 4.39 -32.48 1.99
CA ILE A 167 4.13 -31.37 1.06
C ILE A 167 2.71 -31.50 0.48
N ALA A 168 2.33 -32.68 0.00
CA ALA A 168 0.99 -32.92 -0.56
C ALA A 168 -0.12 -32.72 0.48
N ALA A 169 0.07 -33.20 1.71
CA ALA A 169 -0.90 -32.98 2.79
C ALA A 169 -1.00 -31.49 3.16
N ALA A 170 0.12 -30.77 3.26
CA ALA A 170 0.13 -29.34 3.54
C ALA A 170 -0.55 -28.52 2.45
N ALA A 171 -0.28 -28.83 1.18
CA ALA A 171 -0.92 -28.17 0.05
C ALA A 171 -2.45 -28.43 0.04
N LEU A 172 -2.88 -29.67 0.31
CA LEU A 172 -4.31 -29.98 0.40
C LEU A 172 -5.00 -29.20 1.51
N VAL A 173 -4.39 -29.14 2.70
CA VAL A 173 -4.92 -28.33 3.81
C VAL A 173 -4.96 -26.85 3.42
N GLY A 174 -3.92 -26.34 2.74
CA GLY A 174 -3.90 -24.97 2.23
C GLY A 174 -5.07 -24.68 1.29
N LEU A 175 -5.42 -25.61 0.40
CA LEU A 175 -6.58 -25.46 -0.50
C LEU A 175 -7.92 -25.50 0.24
N GLU A 176 -8.02 -26.28 1.30
CA GLU A 176 -9.23 -26.38 2.14
C GLU A 176 -9.39 -25.19 3.09
N GLU A 177 -8.28 -24.51 3.43
CA GLU A 177 -8.23 -23.28 4.22
C GLU A 177 -8.01 -22.07 3.29
N PRO A 178 -8.98 -21.67 2.45
CA PRO A 178 -8.81 -20.48 1.63
C PRO A 178 -8.45 -19.31 2.54
N ALA A 179 -7.42 -18.55 2.18
CA ALA A 179 -6.88 -17.43 2.97
C ALA A 179 -8.02 -16.60 3.53
N GLY A 180 -8.31 -16.82 4.81
CA GLY A 180 -9.47 -16.32 5.53
C GLY A 180 -10.68 -16.04 4.63
N GLU A 181 -11.65 -16.94 4.64
CA GLU A 181 -13.01 -16.43 4.80
C GLU A 181 -13.08 -15.74 6.17
N ALA A 182 -12.42 -14.58 6.29
CA ALA A 182 -12.53 -13.69 7.42
C ALA A 182 -14.02 -13.50 7.58
N ASP A 183 -14.54 -13.99 8.71
CA ASP A 183 -15.94 -13.94 9.08
C ASP A 183 -16.46 -12.56 8.65
N PRO A 184 -17.47 -12.46 7.77
CA PRO A 184 -17.94 -11.18 7.26
C PRO A 184 -18.30 -10.20 8.40
N SER A 185 -18.54 -10.68 9.62
CA SER A 185 -18.70 -9.84 10.81
C SER A 185 -17.41 -9.18 11.33
N GLN A 186 -16.22 -9.74 11.07
CA GLN A 186 -14.91 -9.17 11.41
C GLN A 186 -14.46 -8.06 10.45
N TRP A 187 -15.00 -7.99 9.23
CA TRP A 187 -14.69 -6.93 8.25
C TRP A 187 -15.20 -5.55 8.66
N HIS A 188 -16.13 -5.48 9.61
CA HIS A 188 -16.64 -4.20 10.10
C HIS A 188 -15.58 -3.37 10.86
N GLN A 189 -14.38 -3.90 11.10
CA GLN A 189 -13.28 -3.21 11.75
C GLN A 189 -11.95 -3.32 10.98
N THR A 190 -12.01 -3.66 9.70
CA THR A 190 -10.79 -3.74 8.87
C THR A 190 -10.55 -2.44 8.13
N TYR A 191 -9.32 -1.96 8.21
CA TYR A 191 -8.81 -0.83 7.45
C TYR A 191 -8.10 -1.33 6.20
N GLY A 192 -8.06 -0.52 5.14
CA GLY A 192 -7.39 -0.85 3.89
C GLY A 192 -6.39 0.23 3.48
N MET A 193 -5.26 -0.20 2.90
CA MET A 193 -4.29 0.68 2.25
C MET A 193 -4.05 0.20 0.83
N ALA A 194 -4.36 1.05 -0.14
CA ALA A 194 -4.15 0.76 -1.55
C ALA A 194 -2.80 1.33 -2.02
N TYR A 195 -2.07 0.55 -2.82
CA TYR A 195 -0.73 0.88 -3.31
C TYR A 195 -0.81 1.13 -4.82
N PHE A 196 -0.79 2.40 -5.21
CA PHE A 196 -0.80 2.79 -6.62
C PHE A 196 0.65 3.01 -7.05
N SER A 197 1.26 2.00 -7.65
CA SER A 197 2.61 2.12 -8.17
C SER A 197 2.64 2.45 -9.64
N THR A 198 3.60 3.31 -10.02
CA THR A 198 3.89 3.65 -11.40
C THR A 198 4.01 2.38 -12.24
N ARG A 199 3.18 2.27 -13.30
CA ARG A 199 3.16 1.16 -14.27
C ARG A 199 2.61 -0.18 -13.77
N ALA A 200 2.00 -0.25 -12.59
CA ALA A 200 1.26 -1.45 -12.22
C ALA A 200 -0.12 -1.46 -12.89
N GLY A 201 -0.54 -2.64 -13.36
CA GLY A 201 -1.88 -2.82 -13.95
C GLY A 201 -3.01 -2.88 -12.92
N GLU A 202 -2.69 -3.12 -11.65
CA GLU A 202 -3.63 -3.15 -10.53
C GLU A 202 -2.97 -2.52 -9.30
N ALA A 203 -3.76 -1.97 -8.37
CA ALA A 203 -3.26 -1.46 -7.09
C ALA A 203 -3.37 -2.56 -6.02
N PRO A 204 -2.26 -3.11 -5.50
CA PRO A 204 -2.32 -4.01 -4.36
C PRO A 204 -3.06 -3.37 -3.17
N LEU A 205 -3.77 -4.20 -2.41
CA LEU A 205 -4.53 -3.76 -1.25
C LEU A 205 -4.07 -4.54 -0.02
N ASP A 206 -3.56 -3.80 0.97
CA ASP A 206 -3.22 -4.31 2.28
C ASP A 206 -4.37 -4.05 3.26
N ILE A 207 -4.64 -4.99 4.16
CA ILE A 207 -5.77 -4.95 5.09
C ILE A 207 -5.31 -5.30 6.49
N ALA A 208 -5.70 -4.49 7.47
CA ALA A 208 -5.41 -4.76 8.87
C ALA A 208 -6.59 -4.47 9.78
N GLY A 209 -6.68 -5.19 10.90
CA GLY A 209 -7.66 -4.89 11.96
C GLY A 209 -7.32 -3.66 12.79
N GLU A 210 -6.09 -3.15 12.70
CA GLU A 210 -5.64 -1.93 13.36
C GLU A 210 -5.17 -0.90 12.32
N ALA A 211 -5.72 0.31 12.34
CA ALA A 211 -5.36 1.38 11.42
C ALA A 211 -3.84 1.64 11.41
N GLY A 212 -3.24 1.64 12.60
CA GLY A 212 -1.82 1.87 12.80
C GLY A 212 -0.89 0.88 12.12
N ALA A 213 -1.32 -0.36 11.84
CA ALA A 213 -0.46 -1.37 11.24
C ALA A 213 -0.06 -0.97 9.80
N LEU A 214 -1.04 -0.54 9.01
CA LEU A 214 -0.91 -0.28 7.57
C LEU A 214 0.10 0.83 7.19
N TYR A 215 0.35 1.79 8.09
CA TYR A 215 1.28 2.89 7.82
C TYR A 215 2.52 2.90 8.71
N ARG A 216 2.59 2.04 9.74
CA ARG A 216 3.81 1.82 10.53
C ARG A 216 4.68 0.73 9.92
N GLU A 217 4.06 -0.22 9.22
CA GLU A 217 4.68 -1.34 8.53
C GLU A 217 3.94 -1.57 7.21
N ALA A 218 4.03 -0.59 6.31
CA ALA A 218 3.44 -0.71 4.98
C ALA A 218 4.07 -1.89 4.22
N MET A 219 3.34 -2.38 3.22
CA MET A 219 3.80 -3.42 2.31
C MET A 219 5.10 -2.99 1.63
N PRO A 220 6.21 -3.73 1.80
CA PRO A 220 7.49 -3.42 1.18
C PRO A 220 7.48 -3.77 -0.32
N GLY A 221 8.49 -3.30 -1.05
CA GLY A 221 8.65 -3.62 -2.48
C GLY A 221 8.82 -2.39 -3.38
N TYR A 222 8.64 -1.19 -2.82
CA TYR A 222 8.76 0.08 -3.54
C TYR A 222 10.00 0.85 -3.06
N GLY A 223 10.55 1.71 -3.94
CA GLY A 223 11.68 2.57 -3.62
C GLY A 223 11.27 3.85 -2.90
N ILE A 224 10.08 4.37 -3.22
CA ILE A 224 9.51 5.56 -2.60
C ILE A 224 8.03 5.32 -2.28
N TYR A 225 7.69 5.55 -1.02
CA TYR A 225 6.34 5.45 -0.47
C TYR A 225 5.80 6.85 -0.26
N THR A 226 4.79 7.26 -1.03
CA THR A 226 4.11 8.54 -0.84
C THR A 226 2.74 8.33 -0.23
N PHE A 227 2.66 8.53 1.09
CA PHE A 227 1.43 8.47 1.86
C PHE A 227 0.56 9.69 1.57
N LEU A 228 -0.68 9.44 1.14
CA LEU A 228 -1.68 10.46 0.95
C LEU A 228 -2.46 10.68 2.26
N LEU A 229 -2.30 11.87 2.83
CA LEU A 229 -2.98 12.27 4.06
C LEU A 229 -4.12 13.24 3.71
N GLN A 230 -5.34 12.85 4.03
CA GLN A 230 -6.50 13.73 3.96
C GLN A 230 -6.39 14.80 5.07
N GLY A 231 -6.67 16.06 4.76
CA GLY A 231 -6.69 17.13 5.76
C GLY A 231 -7.93 17.07 6.66
N ASP A 232 -8.19 18.12 7.44
CA ASP A 232 -9.33 18.13 8.37
C ASP A 232 -10.65 18.23 7.59
N PRO A 233 -11.53 17.20 7.63
CA PRO A 233 -12.85 17.30 6.99
C PRO A 233 -13.71 18.42 7.59
N GLY A 234 -13.45 18.82 8.84
CA GLY A 234 -14.13 19.94 9.50
C GLY A 234 -13.65 21.32 9.05
N ALA A 235 -12.49 21.42 8.41
CA ALA A 235 -11.91 22.67 7.92
C ALA A 235 -12.35 23.01 6.48
N LEU A 236 -13.16 22.16 5.84
CA LEU A 236 -13.47 22.25 4.41
C LEU A 236 -14.54 23.32 4.08
N PRO A 237 -14.22 24.39 3.35
CA PRO A 237 -15.12 24.96 2.36
C PRO A 237 -15.30 23.97 1.19
N GLY A 238 -16.46 23.99 0.52
CA GLY A 238 -16.85 22.97 -0.48
C GLY A 238 -15.96 22.79 -1.72
N GLY A 239 -14.82 23.49 -1.85
CA GLY A 239 -13.83 23.32 -2.93
C GLY A 239 -12.74 22.28 -2.64
N ASP A 240 -12.46 21.96 -1.38
CA ASP A 240 -11.28 21.15 -1.00
C ASP A 240 -11.53 19.64 -1.11
N ARG A 241 -12.78 19.20 -0.93
CA ARG A 241 -13.18 17.81 -1.23
C ARG A 241 -12.97 17.46 -2.71
N SER A 242 -13.30 18.39 -3.61
CA SER A 242 -13.08 18.23 -5.05
C SER A 242 -11.60 18.09 -5.39
N ARG A 243 -10.69 18.72 -4.62
CA ARG A 243 -9.25 18.58 -4.82
C ARG A 243 -8.76 17.18 -4.44
N TYR A 244 -9.26 16.64 -3.34
CA TYR A 244 -8.95 15.27 -2.94
C TYR A 244 -9.47 14.24 -3.95
N GLU A 245 -10.74 14.38 -4.34
CA GLU A 245 -11.38 13.51 -5.34
C GLU A 245 -10.64 13.59 -6.70
N GLU A 246 -10.22 14.79 -7.12
CA GLU A 246 -9.44 14.97 -8.34
C GLU A 246 -8.04 14.35 -8.22
N LEU A 247 -7.36 14.50 -7.07
CA LEU A 247 -6.07 13.88 -6.86
C LEU A 247 -6.15 12.36 -6.94
N LEU A 248 -7.17 11.75 -6.30
CA LEU A 248 -7.42 10.31 -6.40
C LEU A 248 -7.73 9.91 -7.84
N ARG A 249 -8.55 10.68 -8.56
CA ARG A 249 -8.85 10.43 -9.98
C ARG A 249 -7.60 10.48 -10.84
N VAL A 250 -6.70 11.44 -10.61
CA VAL A 250 -5.43 11.54 -11.33
C VAL A 250 -4.54 10.35 -10.99
N ILE A 251 -4.38 9.98 -9.72
CA ILE A 251 -3.59 8.81 -9.32
C ILE A 251 -4.13 7.55 -9.99
N ASP A 252 -5.43 7.28 -9.86
CA ASP A 252 -6.09 6.11 -10.44
C ASP A 252 -5.95 6.05 -11.97
N SER A 253 -6.23 7.15 -12.68
CA SER A 253 -6.21 7.16 -14.14
C SER A 253 -4.82 7.28 -14.78
N TYR A 254 -3.84 7.85 -14.07
CA TYR A 254 -2.51 8.12 -14.61
C TYR A 254 -1.47 7.08 -14.16
N VAL A 255 -1.51 6.68 -12.89
CA VAL A 255 -0.51 5.78 -12.31
C VAL A 255 -0.79 4.33 -12.69
N LEU A 256 -2.06 3.92 -12.78
CA LEU A 256 -2.48 2.56 -13.16
C LEU A 256 -2.60 2.34 -14.67
N ALA A 257 -2.11 3.26 -15.49
CA ALA A 257 -2.03 3.05 -16.94
C ALA A 257 -0.66 2.44 -17.27
N PRO A 258 -0.49 1.10 -17.27
CA PRO A 258 0.79 0.49 -17.62
C PRO A 258 1.15 0.85 -19.06
N ASP A 259 2.37 1.36 -19.25
CA ASP A 259 2.98 1.47 -20.57
C ASP A 259 3.21 0.05 -21.18
N ASP A 260 3.50 -0.92 -20.30
CA ASP A 260 3.69 -2.34 -20.62
C ASP A 260 2.97 -3.20 -19.56
N PRO A 261 2.03 -4.10 -19.94
CA PRO A 261 1.33 -4.96 -18.99
C PRO A 261 2.24 -6.00 -18.29
N THR A 262 3.51 -6.09 -18.66
CA THR A 262 4.50 -6.97 -18.04
C THR A 262 5.38 -6.25 -17.01
N ASP A 263 5.25 -4.93 -16.85
CA ASP A 263 5.96 -4.20 -15.80
C ASP A 263 5.40 -4.57 -14.43
N VAL A 264 6.24 -5.19 -13.60
CA VAL A 264 5.94 -5.53 -12.21
C VAL A 264 6.54 -4.47 -11.30
N ALA A 265 5.86 -4.15 -10.20
CA ALA A 265 6.40 -3.29 -9.17
C ALA A 265 7.78 -3.79 -8.73
N SER A 266 8.72 -2.85 -8.62
CA SER A 266 10.12 -3.10 -8.26
C SER A 266 10.59 -2.13 -7.20
N PHE A 267 11.71 -2.44 -6.54
CA PHE A 267 12.35 -1.54 -5.57
C PHE A 267 12.78 -0.18 -6.16
N SER A 268 12.72 0.00 -7.47
CA SER A 268 12.90 1.29 -8.15
C SER A 268 11.58 1.97 -8.53
N SER A 269 10.45 1.48 -8.01
CA SER A 269 9.13 2.01 -8.31
C SER A 269 8.69 2.99 -7.22
N HIS A 270 7.99 4.02 -7.64
CA HIS A 270 7.24 4.92 -6.76
C HIS A 270 5.86 4.32 -6.51
N ALA A 271 5.35 4.46 -5.28
CA ALA A 271 3.97 4.12 -4.95
C ALA A 271 3.27 5.21 -4.15
N PHE A 272 2.05 5.56 -4.55
CA PHE A 272 1.11 6.31 -3.73
C PHE A 272 0.33 5.36 -2.82
N LEU A 273 0.32 5.65 -1.52
CA LEU A 273 -0.37 4.88 -0.51
C LEU A 273 -1.62 5.64 -0.09
N VAL A 274 -2.79 5.06 -0.37
CA VAL A 274 -4.09 5.69 -0.16
C VAL A 274 -4.87 4.88 0.86
N ALA A 275 -5.28 5.53 1.95
CA ALA A 275 -6.22 4.96 2.90
C ALA A 275 -7.56 4.71 2.22
N VAL A 276 -8.07 3.48 2.26
CA VAL A 276 -9.34 3.08 1.62
C VAL A 276 -10.20 2.30 2.60
N GLU A 277 -11.52 2.34 2.41
CA GLU A 277 -12.41 1.36 3.02
C GLU A 277 -12.38 0.06 2.20
N PRO A 278 -11.87 -1.05 2.74
CA PRO A 278 -11.83 -2.30 1.98
C PRO A 278 -13.26 -2.77 1.73
N ARG A 279 -13.58 -3.05 0.45
CA ARG A 279 -14.84 -3.66 0.05
C ARG A 279 -14.58 -5.03 -0.52
N ARG A 280 -15.40 -5.99 -0.09
CA ARG A 280 -15.41 -7.33 -0.66
C ARG A 280 -16.42 -7.36 -1.80
N THR A 281 -15.93 -7.56 -3.02
CA THR A 281 -16.77 -7.81 -4.20
C THR A 281 -16.41 -9.18 -4.74
N ASP A 282 -17.35 -10.12 -4.75
CA ASP A 282 -17.31 -11.39 -5.48
C ASP A 282 -15.92 -12.07 -5.55
N ALA A 283 -15.34 -12.34 -4.37
CA ALA A 283 -14.06 -13.05 -4.13
C ALA A 283 -12.75 -12.28 -4.33
N ARG A 284 -12.76 -10.97 -4.61
CA ARG A 284 -11.56 -10.13 -4.56
C ARG A 284 -11.77 -8.93 -3.65
N VAL A 285 -10.74 -8.61 -2.86
CA VAL A 285 -10.68 -7.31 -2.21
C VAL A 285 -10.00 -6.37 -3.19
N GLY A 286 -10.69 -5.30 -3.55
CA GLY A 286 -10.19 -4.31 -4.48
C GLY A 286 -10.61 -2.91 -4.07
N VAL A 287 -10.09 -1.92 -4.79
CA VAL A 287 -10.50 -0.53 -4.65
C VAL A 287 -11.48 -0.23 -5.77
N ASP A 288 -12.69 0.20 -5.43
CA ASP A 288 -13.59 0.77 -6.44
C ASP A 288 -13.10 2.20 -6.74
N PRO A 289 -12.83 2.58 -8.00
CA PRO A 289 -12.45 3.94 -8.34
C PRO A 289 -13.46 4.95 -7.76
N GLY A 290 -12.99 5.82 -6.87
CA GLY A 290 -13.85 6.78 -6.16
C GLY A 290 -14.44 6.27 -4.84
N THR A 291 -13.97 5.15 -4.30
CA THR A 291 -14.27 4.79 -2.91
C THR A 291 -13.73 5.88 -2.00
N PRO A 292 -14.54 6.43 -1.08
CA PRO A 292 -14.05 7.41 -0.11
C PRO A 292 -12.91 6.81 0.70
N ALA A 293 -11.92 7.64 1.01
CA ALA A 293 -10.85 7.25 1.92
C ALA A 293 -11.44 6.86 3.27
N SER A 294 -10.81 5.90 3.95
CA SER A 294 -11.16 5.61 5.34
C SER A 294 -10.81 6.83 6.18
N ASP A 295 -11.82 7.63 6.54
CA ASP A 295 -11.66 8.87 7.32
C ASP A 295 -10.90 8.60 8.64
N GLU A 296 -11.17 7.44 9.27
CA GLU A 296 -10.51 7.02 10.51
C GLU A 296 -9.03 6.69 10.30
N LEU A 297 -8.68 5.90 9.28
CA LEU A 297 -7.29 5.59 8.95
C LEU A 297 -6.52 6.86 8.57
N ALA A 298 -7.10 7.69 7.71
CA ALA A 298 -6.50 8.96 7.30
C ALA A 298 -6.28 9.90 8.49
N ALA A 299 -7.25 9.98 9.42
CA ALA A 299 -7.11 10.76 10.64
C ALA A 299 -6.01 10.21 11.56
N ALA A 300 -5.88 8.89 11.70
CA ALA A 300 -4.82 8.25 12.48
C ALA A 300 -3.42 8.55 11.90
N MET A 301 -3.24 8.33 10.59
CA MET A 301 -2.00 8.67 9.87
C MET A 301 -1.60 10.13 10.09
N ARG A 302 -2.56 11.04 9.95
CA ARG A 302 -2.38 12.48 10.13
C ARG A 302 -1.99 12.85 11.55
N SER A 303 -2.69 12.29 12.53
CA SER A 303 -2.41 12.51 13.94
C SER A 303 -0.99 12.06 14.30
N ASP A 304 -0.61 10.86 13.88
CA ASP A 304 0.71 10.28 14.17
C ASP A 304 1.84 11.07 13.50
N PHE A 305 1.67 11.45 12.23
CA PHE A 305 2.67 12.27 11.55
C PHE A 305 2.75 13.69 12.14
N ALA A 306 1.63 14.29 12.54
CA ALA A 306 1.65 15.58 13.24
C ALA A 306 2.34 15.50 14.61
N ALA A 307 2.18 14.38 15.33
CA ALA A 307 2.88 14.13 16.57
C ALA A 307 4.39 14.00 16.34
N TYR A 308 4.80 13.27 15.30
CA TYR A 308 6.19 13.17 14.86
C TYR A 308 6.80 14.54 14.55
N LEU A 309 6.13 15.36 13.71
CA LEU A 309 6.57 16.72 13.40
C LEU A 309 6.69 17.59 14.65
N GLY A 310 5.75 17.45 15.60
CA GLY A 310 5.79 18.17 16.87
C GLY A 310 6.99 17.78 17.75
N ALA A 311 7.35 16.50 17.77
CA ALA A 311 8.52 16.01 18.49
C ALA A 311 9.85 16.46 17.85
N GLY A 312 9.87 16.65 16.53
CA GLY A 312 11.03 17.15 15.77
C GLY A 312 11.11 18.67 15.63
N ASP A 313 10.48 19.46 16.50
CA ASP A 313 10.45 20.93 16.48
C ASP A 313 9.81 21.59 15.24
N HIS A 314 9.07 20.84 14.42
CA HIS A 314 8.33 21.34 13.27
C HIS A 314 6.90 21.80 13.62
N GLN A 315 6.77 22.60 14.69
CA GLN A 315 5.48 22.99 15.27
C GLN A 315 4.54 23.76 14.32
N ALA A 316 5.07 24.46 13.32
CA ALA A 316 4.25 25.13 12.30
C ALA A 316 3.58 24.09 11.38
N LEU A 317 4.35 23.15 10.83
CA LEU A 317 3.86 22.08 9.97
C LEU A 317 2.92 21.14 10.73
N ALA A 318 3.25 20.80 11.98
CA ALA A 318 2.38 20.00 12.84
C ALA A 318 1.02 20.67 13.11
N ARG A 319 0.95 22.01 13.12
CA ARG A 319 -0.31 22.74 13.26
C ARG A 319 -1.08 22.79 11.95
N ALA A 320 -0.40 23.08 10.85
CA ALA A 320 -0.97 23.05 9.49
C ALA A 320 -1.63 21.70 9.21
N LEU A 321 -0.90 20.60 9.42
CA LEU A 321 -1.41 19.24 9.19
C LEU A 321 -2.65 18.90 10.04
N ARG A 322 -2.77 19.45 11.25
CA ARG A 322 -3.95 19.22 12.11
C ARG A 322 -5.15 20.07 11.74
N GLY A 323 -4.93 21.28 11.22
CA GLY A 323 -5.99 22.30 11.08
C GLY A 323 -6.39 22.62 9.65
N ASP A 324 -5.53 22.35 8.67
CA ASP A 324 -5.76 22.75 7.29
C ASP A 324 -6.49 21.66 6.50
N ALA A 325 -7.10 22.06 5.39
CA ALA A 325 -7.97 21.24 4.56
C ALA A 325 -7.23 20.16 3.75
N GLY A 326 -5.94 20.36 3.47
CA GLY A 326 -5.14 19.43 2.67
C GLY A 326 -5.58 19.36 1.19
N PRO A 327 -5.21 18.28 0.47
CA PRO A 327 -4.46 17.11 0.93
C PRO A 327 -2.97 17.35 1.18
N PHE A 328 -2.32 16.40 1.85
CA PHE A 328 -0.89 16.39 2.06
C PHE A 328 -0.27 15.11 1.50
N LEU A 329 0.91 15.21 0.92
CA LEU A 329 1.72 14.07 0.49
C LEU A 329 2.94 13.97 1.40
N VAL A 330 3.18 12.78 1.96
CA VAL A 330 4.39 12.50 2.75
C VAL A 330 5.14 11.37 2.08
N SER A 331 6.32 11.67 1.56
CA SER A 331 7.17 10.69 0.88
C SER A 331 8.26 10.18 1.81
N SER A 332 8.46 8.86 1.80
CA SER A 332 9.39 8.10 2.63
C SER A 332 10.12 7.05 1.78
N LEU A 333 11.37 6.77 2.14
CA LEU A 333 12.16 5.67 1.55
C LEU A 333 11.90 4.36 2.28
N GLU A 334 11.48 4.45 3.53
CA GLU A 334 11.04 3.31 4.32
C GLU A 334 9.55 3.06 4.08
N PRO A 335 9.08 1.80 4.17
CA PRO A 335 7.66 1.45 4.13
C PRO A 335 6.95 1.83 5.44
N ARG A 336 7.09 3.08 5.88
CA ARG A 336 6.47 3.62 7.08
C ARG A 336 6.36 5.14 7.00
N LEU A 337 5.24 5.66 7.47
CA LEU A 337 4.97 7.09 7.50
C LEU A 337 5.92 7.82 8.46
N VAL A 338 6.14 7.26 9.65
CA VAL A 338 7.03 7.78 10.70
C VAL A 338 8.27 6.89 10.81
N PRO A 339 9.50 7.43 10.73
CA PRO A 339 10.74 6.65 10.76
C PRO A 339 10.98 5.94 12.11
N VAL A 340 11.61 4.76 12.06
CA VAL A 340 12.10 4.11 13.29
C VAL A 340 13.30 4.88 13.81
N GLY A 341 13.22 5.34 15.06
CA GLY A 341 14.30 6.13 15.67
C GLY A 341 14.22 7.63 15.38
N GLY A 342 13.19 8.11 14.67
CA GLY A 342 12.95 9.54 14.45
C GLY A 342 13.78 10.20 13.35
N ASP A 343 14.83 9.52 12.89
CA ASP A 343 15.82 10.04 11.95
C ASP A 343 15.67 9.35 10.58
N GLY A 344 14.90 9.94 9.68
CA GLY A 344 14.82 9.51 8.29
C GLY A 344 14.38 10.68 7.40
N PRO A 345 14.93 10.84 6.19
CA PRO A 345 14.51 11.91 5.32
C PRO A 345 13.03 11.73 4.96
N ARG A 346 12.29 12.83 4.89
CA ARG A 346 10.88 12.84 4.46
C ARG A 346 10.62 14.05 3.58
N LEU A 347 9.84 13.88 2.53
CA LEU A 347 9.35 15.00 1.72
C LEU A 347 7.89 15.23 2.04
N LEU A 348 7.57 16.37 2.66
CA LEU A 348 6.20 16.82 2.90
C LEU A 348 5.79 17.81 1.82
N VAL A 349 4.65 17.56 1.20
CA VAL A 349 4.02 18.45 0.22
C VAL A 349 2.63 18.82 0.70
N ASP A 350 2.36 20.11 0.83
CA ASP A 350 1.05 20.65 1.18
C ASP A 350 0.32 21.09 -0.09
N LEU A 351 -0.81 20.45 -0.39
CA LEU A 351 -1.61 20.75 -1.58
C LEU A 351 -2.82 21.63 -1.27
N SER A 352 -2.95 22.16 -0.05
CA SER A 352 -4.11 22.97 0.37
C SER A 352 -4.35 24.18 -0.53
N ASP A 353 -3.26 24.84 -0.95
CA ASP A 353 -3.28 26.02 -1.83
C ASP A 353 -3.02 25.70 -3.31
N VAL A 354 -2.89 24.41 -3.66
CA VAL A 354 -2.62 23.97 -5.04
C VAL A 354 -3.94 23.83 -5.79
N GLY A 355 -4.08 24.55 -6.91
CA GLY A 355 -5.26 24.42 -7.78
C GLY A 355 -5.40 23.00 -8.37
N VAL A 356 -6.64 22.52 -8.54
CA VAL A 356 -6.92 21.17 -9.06
C VAL A 356 -6.29 20.93 -10.44
N GLU A 357 -6.16 21.99 -11.24
CA GLU A 357 -5.54 21.97 -12.56
C GLU A 357 -4.04 21.64 -12.55
N TYR A 358 -3.38 21.71 -11.40
CA TYR A 358 -1.96 21.39 -11.24
C TYR A 358 -1.71 19.98 -10.68
N LEU A 359 -2.74 19.27 -10.21
CA LEU A 359 -2.57 17.96 -9.58
C LEU A 359 -1.96 16.93 -10.52
N TYR A 360 -2.27 17.00 -11.82
CA TYR A 360 -1.59 16.18 -12.84
C TYR A 360 -0.08 16.42 -12.84
N ALA A 361 0.37 17.68 -12.83
CA ALA A 361 1.78 18.01 -12.85
C ALA A 361 2.49 17.61 -11.54
N VAL A 362 1.76 17.64 -10.41
CA VAL A 362 2.25 17.12 -9.12
C VAL A 362 2.47 15.61 -9.21
N VAL A 363 1.50 14.84 -9.69
CA VAL A 363 1.63 13.39 -9.84
C VAL A 363 2.73 13.03 -10.85
N ASP A 364 2.79 13.71 -12.00
CA ASP A 364 3.86 13.54 -13.00
C ASP A 364 5.26 13.84 -12.44
N ALA A 365 5.39 14.79 -11.50
CA ALA A 365 6.68 15.07 -10.87
C ALA A 365 7.21 13.88 -10.03
N TYR A 366 6.30 13.10 -9.43
CA TYR A 366 6.60 11.88 -8.69
C TYR A 366 6.87 10.69 -9.61
N ASP A 367 6.04 10.53 -10.64
CA ASP A 367 6.02 9.36 -11.52
C ASP A 367 7.27 9.25 -12.41
N ARG A 368 7.91 10.39 -12.72
CA ARG A 368 9.09 10.43 -13.58
C ARG A 368 10.27 9.67 -12.96
N PRO A 369 10.97 8.81 -13.71
CA PRO A 369 12.19 8.14 -13.26
C PRO A 369 13.22 9.15 -12.75
N ILE A 370 13.89 8.85 -11.62
CA ILE A 370 14.99 9.66 -11.11
C ILE A 370 16.25 9.25 -11.89
N ALA A 371 16.73 10.14 -12.76
CA ALA A 371 17.73 9.83 -13.79
C ALA A 371 19.16 9.59 -13.23
N GLU A 372 19.43 9.99 -11.99
CA GLU A 372 20.77 10.00 -11.40
C GLU A 372 20.69 9.57 -9.94
N GLY A 373 21.18 8.36 -9.64
CA GLY A 373 21.35 7.86 -8.28
C GLY A 373 20.29 6.84 -7.82
N PRO A 374 20.56 6.15 -6.70
CA PRO A 374 19.61 5.21 -6.12
C PRO A 374 18.35 5.98 -5.66
N GLN A 375 17.16 5.57 -6.11
CA GLN A 375 15.89 6.24 -5.76
C GLN A 375 15.62 6.21 -4.25
N ASP A 376 16.25 5.27 -3.57
CA ASP A 376 16.32 5.01 -2.14
C ASP A 376 17.33 5.92 -1.40
N THR A 377 17.60 7.12 -1.91
CA THR A 377 18.50 8.11 -1.27
C THR A 377 17.84 9.45 -1.05
N ALA A 378 18.40 10.23 -0.11
CA ALA A 378 17.99 11.62 0.12
C ALA A 378 18.11 12.50 -1.15
N GLU A 379 19.03 12.15 -2.06
CA GLU A 379 19.18 12.84 -3.36
C GLU A 379 17.95 12.63 -4.26
N GLY A 380 17.31 11.45 -4.19
CA GLY A 380 16.06 11.15 -4.86
C GLY A 380 14.94 12.10 -4.44
N PHE A 381 14.78 12.35 -3.14
CA PHE A 381 13.83 13.35 -2.65
C PHE A 381 14.17 14.77 -3.05
N ALA A 382 15.46 15.14 -3.06
CA ALA A 382 15.87 16.44 -3.56
C ALA A 382 15.49 16.61 -5.05
N ALA A 383 15.61 15.55 -5.87
CA ALA A 383 15.21 15.56 -7.26
C ALA A 383 13.68 15.74 -7.43
N ILE A 384 12.87 14.99 -6.68
CA ILE A 384 11.40 15.14 -6.68
C ILE A 384 11.02 16.55 -6.20
N ALA A 385 11.61 17.03 -5.10
CA ALA A 385 11.34 18.37 -4.57
C ALA A 385 11.68 19.47 -5.59
N ARG A 386 12.77 19.34 -6.35
CA ARG A 386 13.11 20.28 -7.45
C ARG A 386 12.06 20.27 -8.56
N ARG A 387 11.57 19.08 -8.96
CA ARG A 387 10.53 18.94 -10.00
C ARG A 387 9.21 19.55 -9.54
N LEU A 388 8.78 19.26 -8.31
CA LEU A 388 7.59 19.84 -7.71
C LEU A 388 7.69 21.37 -7.69
N LYS A 389 8.81 21.94 -7.20
CA LYS A 389 9.03 23.39 -7.23
C LYS A 389 9.03 23.97 -8.65
N ALA A 390 9.42 23.20 -9.66
CA ALA A 390 9.39 23.63 -11.05
C ALA A 390 7.97 23.66 -11.67
N VAL A 391 6.97 23.00 -11.06
CA VAL A 391 5.56 23.08 -11.47
C VAL A 391 5.06 24.54 -11.41
N PHE A 392 5.55 25.31 -10.43
CA PHE A 392 5.25 26.73 -10.28
C PHE A 392 6.54 27.57 -10.43
N PRO A 393 6.99 27.86 -11.67
CA PRO A 393 8.22 28.61 -11.87
C PRO A 393 8.14 30.00 -11.21
N SER A 394 9.15 30.34 -10.41
CA SER A 394 9.26 31.62 -9.71
C SER A 394 9.08 32.80 -10.68
N ARG A 395 8.09 33.66 -10.38
CA ARG A 395 7.70 34.85 -11.15
C ARG A 395 8.91 35.64 -11.66
N THR A 396 9.11 35.65 -12.97
CA THR A 396 10.04 36.60 -13.64
C THR A 396 9.43 37.40 -14.78
N GLY A 397 8.15 37.22 -15.12
CA GLY A 397 7.51 38.07 -16.12
C GLY A 397 6.00 37.85 -16.19
N ARG A 398 5.27 38.95 -16.39
CA ARG A 398 3.81 39.06 -16.55
C ARG A 398 3.07 37.75 -16.84
N GLY A 399 2.26 37.30 -15.88
CA GLY A 399 1.10 36.42 -16.14
C GLY A 399 1.16 34.98 -15.64
N LEU A 400 2.08 34.60 -14.75
CA LEU A 400 2.12 33.25 -14.17
C LEU A 400 1.62 33.23 -12.71
N VAL A 401 0.83 32.20 -12.41
CA VAL A 401 0.30 31.88 -11.06
C VAL A 401 1.48 31.77 -10.09
N ALA A 402 1.38 32.44 -8.94
CA ALA A 402 2.42 32.32 -7.92
C ALA A 402 2.40 30.91 -7.32
N ALA A 403 3.59 30.35 -7.11
CA ALA A 403 3.72 29.20 -6.22
C ALA A 403 3.13 29.55 -4.84
N PRO A 404 2.39 28.64 -4.20
CA PRO A 404 2.10 28.77 -2.78
C PRO A 404 3.41 28.88 -1.99
N HIS A 405 3.41 29.63 -0.89
CA HIS A 405 4.61 29.77 -0.07
C HIS A 405 4.89 28.45 0.67
N ASP A 406 6.12 27.94 0.56
CA ASP A 406 6.65 26.79 1.33
C ASP A 406 5.86 25.47 1.26
N TRP A 407 5.11 25.23 0.18
CA TRP A 407 4.31 24.01 -0.02
C TRP A 407 5.11 22.71 -0.24
N VAL A 408 6.43 22.78 -0.42
CA VAL A 408 7.32 21.62 -0.55
C VAL A 408 8.43 21.74 0.47
N THR A 409 8.41 20.86 1.47
CA THR A 409 9.37 20.84 2.58
C THR A 409 10.12 19.51 2.62
N LEU A 410 11.45 19.56 2.51
CA LEU A 410 12.31 18.42 2.79
C LEU A 410 12.67 18.44 4.29
N LEU A 411 12.34 17.36 4.99
CA LEU A 411 12.67 17.12 6.38
C LEU A 411 13.93 16.25 6.39
N GLU A 412 15.05 16.79 6.85
CA GLU A 412 16.33 16.09 6.97
C GLU A 412 16.55 15.63 8.41
N SER A 413 17.16 14.46 8.59
CA SER A 413 17.51 13.92 9.90
C SER A 413 18.50 14.86 10.62
N GLY A 414 18.11 15.40 11.77
CA GLY A 414 19.07 15.76 12.81
C GLY A 414 19.88 17.06 12.69
N THR A 415 19.50 18.06 11.88
CA THR A 415 19.91 19.44 12.23
C THR A 415 18.91 20.01 13.22
N THR A 416 19.19 19.79 14.51
CA THR A 416 18.66 20.64 15.57
C THR A 416 18.86 22.10 15.14
N SER A 417 17.78 22.76 14.76
CA SER A 417 17.76 24.12 14.24
C SER A 417 18.11 25.10 15.37
N ASN A 418 19.41 25.20 15.69
CA ASN A 418 19.97 26.30 16.46
C ASN A 418 20.56 27.41 15.56
N GLN A 419 20.33 27.38 14.24
CA GLN A 419 20.79 28.42 13.30
C GLN A 419 19.70 28.86 12.29
N ALA A 420 18.55 29.32 12.78
CA ALA A 420 17.67 30.20 11.99
C ALA A 420 17.01 31.32 12.82
N GLY A 421 17.45 31.53 14.06
CA GLY A 421 16.90 32.53 14.99
C GLY A 421 17.89 33.63 15.37
N ALA A 422 18.70 34.14 14.44
CA ALA A 422 19.58 35.28 14.70
C ALA A 422 19.95 36.07 13.44
N ARG A 423 18.97 36.47 12.63
CA ARG A 423 19.09 37.72 11.85
C ARG A 423 17.86 38.58 12.12
N GLY A 424 18.11 39.64 12.86
CA GLY A 424 17.11 40.47 13.50
C GLY A 424 16.20 41.20 12.52
N LEU A 425 14.95 41.29 12.94
CA LEU A 425 14.09 42.44 12.68
C LEU A 425 14.71 43.67 13.36
N THR A 426 15.76 44.24 12.80
CA THR A 426 16.10 45.66 13.02
C THR A 426 15.53 46.45 11.87
N LYS A 427 14.45 47.13 12.20
CA LYS A 427 13.76 48.15 11.41
C LYS A 427 14.68 49.38 11.35
N GLU A 428 15.43 49.56 10.27
CA GLU A 428 16.03 50.87 9.98
C GLU A 428 16.22 51.10 8.47
N SER A 429 15.68 52.23 8.02
CA SER A 429 15.79 52.80 6.68
C SER A 429 17.23 52.97 6.21
N ALA A 430 17.50 52.66 4.95
CA ALA A 430 18.14 53.60 4.02
C ALA A 430 18.05 53.07 2.58
N ALA A 431 17.55 53.93 1.71
CA ALA A 431 17.66 53.77 0.27
C ALA A 431 19.13 53.70 -0.15
N THR A 432 19.47 52.74 -1.01
CA THR A 432 20.59 52.89 -1.93
C THR A 432 20.16 52.31 -3.27
N GLU A 433 19.83 53.24 -4.15
CA GLU A 433 19.58 53.07 -5.57
C GLU A 433 20.88 52.52 -6.20
N VAL A 434 20.88 51.24 -6.55
CA VAL A 434 21.92 50.63 -7.38
C VAL A 434 21.42 50.68 -8.81
N ALA A 435 22.08 51.51 -9.62
CA ALA A 435 21.80 51.71 -11.03
C ALA A 435 21.86 50.36 -11.79
N ALA A 436 20.82 50.10 -12.58
CA ALA A 436 20.77 48.98 -13.49
C ALA A 436 21.86 49.14 -14.58
N PRO A 437 22.61 48.08 -14.93
CA PRO A 437 23.53 48.12 -16.06
C PRO A 437 22.76 48.33 -17.38
N PRO A 438 23.32 49.06 -18.36
CA PRO A 438 22.66 49.30 -19.64
C PRO A 438 22.48 47.98 -20.42
N PRO A 439 21.42 47.88 -21.24
CA PRO A 439 21.15 46.69 -22.03
C PRO A 439 22.24 46.46 -23.07
N VAL A 440 22.73 45.23 -23.13
CA VAL A 440 23.62 44.75 -24.19
C VAL A 440 22.83 44.64 -25.49
N PRO A 441 23.28 45.26 -26.60
CA PRO A 441 22.60 45.12 -27.89
C PRO A 441 22.80 43.70 -28.44
N TRP A 442 21.69 43.03 -28.76
CA TRP A 442 21.70 41.77 -29.49
C TRP A 442 22.09 42.03 -30.96
N PRO A 443 22.96 41.19 -31.55
CA PRO A 443 23.27 41.31 -32.97
C PRO A 443 22.07 40.85 -33.81
N ALA A 444 21.57 41.78 -34.63
CA ALA A 444 20.67 41.46 -35.72
C ALA A 444 21.45 40.77 -36.85
N GLY A 445 20.96 39.62 -37.32
CA GLY A 445 21.23 39.15 -38.67
C GLY A 445 21.68 37.69 -38.80
N ALA A 446 20.75 36.84 -39.21
CA ALA A 446 20.99 35.81 -40.22
C ALA A 446 19.68 35.49 -40.94
N VAL A 447 19.45 36.20 -42.05
CA VAL A 447 18.49 35.78 -43.08
C VAL A 447 19.13 34.59 -43.79
N VAL A 448 18.54 33.41 -43.68
CA VAL A 448 18.85 32.27 -44.55
C VAL A 448 17.74 32.18 -45.57
N SER A 449 18.08 32.50 -46.82
CA SER A 449 17.25 32.20 -47.98
C SER A 449 17.37 30.73 -48.34
N SER A 450 16.24 30.04 -48.48
CA SER A 450 16.04 28.89 -49.36
C SER A 450 14.55 28.82 -49.70
#